data_AF-A0A7V6ZU87-F1
#
_entry.id   AF-A0A7V6ZU87-F1
#
_cell.length_a   1.000
_cell.length_b   1.000
_cell.length_c   1.000
_cell.angle_alpha   90.00
_cell.angle_beta   90.00
_cell.angle_gamma   90.00
#
_symmetry.space_group_name_H-M   'P 1'
#
loop_
_entity.id
_entity.type
_entity.pdbx_description
1 polymer ?
#
loop_
_entity_poly.entity_id
_entity_poly.type
_entity_poly.pdbx_seq_one_letter_code
_entity_poly.pdbx_strand_id
1 'polypeptide(L)'
;MMKTMLSKISEGISPLKTYWDKLGEGLSRLLTQLNLFFSASEDEKTKEYALTTLVKKAHRDWEEAQALFNEVKDPDMIDHAIYAMEATERRYMFLLKEAKKEKVINEEINQFLN
;
A
#
# COMPACT_ATOMS: atom_id res chain seq x y z
N MET A 1 -9.30 14.73 10.88
CA MET A 1 -9.19 13.38 11.48
C MET A 1 -7.99 12.56 10.96
N MET A 2 -7.57 12.67 9.70
CA MET A 2 -6.32 12.02 9.22
C MET A 2 -5.02 12.55 9.86
N LYS A 3 -5.02 13.79 10.39
CA LYS A 3 -3.83 14.40 11.03
C LYS A 3 -3.48 13.82 12.41
N THR A 4 -4.41 13.13 13.07
CA THR A 4 -4.23 12.64 14.45
C THR A 4 -3.72 11.20 14.54
N MET A 5 -3.76 10.44 13.44
CA MET A 5 -3.22 9.07 13.39
C MET A 5 -1.72 9.05 13.09
N LEU A 6 -1.20 10.08 12.42
CA LEU A 6 0.23 10.21 12.11
C LEU A 6 1.03 10.90 13.24
N SER A 7 0.35 11.57 14.18
CA SER A 7 1.03 12.30 15.27
C SER A 7 1.55 11.41 16.39
N LYS A 8 1.04 10.18 16.53
CA LYS A 8 1.54 9.21 17.52
C LYS A 8 2.76 8.43 17.04
N ILE A 9 3.07 8.50 15.75
CA ILE A 9 4.28 7.93 15.14
C ILE A 9 5.34 9.04 14.90
N SER A 10 4.94 10.33 14.91
CA SER A 10 5.82 11.45 14.54
C SER A 10 6.82 11.91 15.60
N GLU A 11 6.91 11.29 16.77
CA GLU A 11 7.98 11.65 17.72
C GLU A 11 9.33 10.98 17.38
N GLY A 12 9.38 10.03 16.44
CA GLY A 12 10.60 9.28 16.11
C GLY A 12 11.06 9.28 14.65
N ILE A 13 10.34 9.87 13.70
CA ILE A 13 10.63 9.66 12.26
C ILE A 13 10.60 10.94 11.42
N SER A 14 11.42 11.92 11.81
CA SER A 14 11.73 13.12 11.00
C SER A 14 12.27 12.83 9.57
N PRO A 15 12.95 11.70 9.25
CA PRO A 15 13.46 11.45 7.90
C PRO A 15 12.40 11.06 6.86
N LEU A 16 11.22 10.57 7.27
CA LEU A 16 10.23 10.03 6.33
C LEU A 16 9.49 11.12 5.55
N LYS A 17 9.34 12.32 6.12
CA LYS A 17 8.60 13.41 5.46
C LYS A 17 9.27 13.86 4.15
N THR A 18 10.60 13.88 4.10
CA THR A 18 11.38 14.26 2.91
C THR A 18 11.44 13.15 1.86
N TYR A 19 11.21 11.90 2.28
CA TYR A 19 11.17 10.74 1.41
C TYR A 19 9.89 10.71 0.55
N TRP A 20 8.74 11.09 1.12
CA TRP A 20 7.47 11.23 0.38
C TRP A 20 7.52 12.27 -0.73
N ASP A 21 8.29 13.35 -0.56
CA ASP A 21 8.43 14.41 -1.55
C ASP A 21 9.27 13.95 -2.77
N LYS A 22 10.27 13.07 -2.55
CA LYS A 22 11.13 12.54 -3.61
C LYS A 22 10.56 11.30 -4.32
N LEU A 23 9.73 10.52 -3.63
CA LEU A 23 9.19 9.26 -4.15
C LEU A 23 8.11 9.39 -5.23
N GLY A 24 7.47 10.56 -5.37
CA GLY A 24 6.37 10.76 -6.32
C GLY A 24 6.73 10.45 -7.78
N GLU A 25 7.99 10.65 -8.17
CA GLU A 25 8.46 10.44 -9.54
C GLU A 25 8.69 8.95 -9.87
N GLY A 26 9.27 8.19 -8.95
CA GLY A 26 9.52 6.75 -9.13
C GLY A 26 8.25 5.91 -9.06
N LEU A 27 7.32 6.30 -8.18
CA LEU A 27 6.07 5.58 -7.98
C LEU A 27 5.17 5.65 -9.22
N SER A 28 5.12 6.82 -9.89
CA SER A 28 4.32 6.99 -11.11
C SER A 28 4.68 5.96 -12.18
N ARG A 29 5.97 5.64 -12.37
CA ARG A 29 6.43 4.63 -13.34
C ARG A 29 5.97 3.21 -13.00
N LEU A 30 5.91 2.87 -11.71
CA LEU A 30 5.44 1.55 -11.26
C LEU A 30 3.92 1.45 -11.41
N LEU A 31 3.20 2.52 -11.08
CA LEU A 31 1.76 2.59 -11.26
C LEU A 31 1.36 2.47 -12.74
N THR A 32 2.11 3.11 -13.65
CA THR A 32 1.88 2.98 -15.10
C THR A 32 2.05 1.54 -15.58
N GLN A 33 3.09 0.84 -15.12
CA GLN A 33 3.33 -0.57 -15.48
C GLN A 33 2.24 -1.50 -14.94
N LEU A 34 1.75 -1.25 -13.72
CA LEU A 34 0.64 -2.01 -13.14
C LEU A 34 -0.67 -1.75 -13.90
N ASN A 35 -0.91 -0.51 -14.32
CA ASN A 35 -2.09 -0.12 -15.07
C ASN A 35 -2.16 -0.81 -16.44
N LEU A 36 -1.02 -0.95 -17.11
CA LEU A 36 -0.87 -1.71 -18.36
C LEU A 36 -1.19 -3.21 -18.20
N PHE A 37 -0.82 -3.81 -17.07
CA PHE A 37 -1.20 -5.19 -16.76
C PHE A 37 -2.70 -5.34 -16.53
N PHE A 38 -3.35 -4.33 -15.95
CA PHE A 38 -4.78 -4.34 -15.65
C PHE A 38 -5.67 -4.04 -16.87
N SER A 39 -5.18 -3.25 -17.83
CA SER A 39 -5.94 -2.87 -19.02
C SER A 39 -6.19 -4.00 -20.02
N ALA A 40 -5.63 -5.20 -19.78
CA ALA A 40 -5.73 -6.34 -20.69
C ALA A 40 -7.02 -7.19 -20.53
N SER A 41 -7.87 -6.94 -19.53
CA SER A 41 -9.15 -7.63 -19.34
C SER A 41 -10.34 -6.68 -19.55
N GLU A 42 -11.14 -6.90 -20.59
CA GLU A 42 -12.17 -5.97 -21.09
C GLU A 42 -13.56 -6.01 -20.42
N ASP A 43 -13.81 -6.83 -19.40
CA ASP A 43 -15.12 -6.86 -18.72
C ASP A 43 -15.16 -6.04 -17.42
N GLU A 44 -16.13 -5.13 -17.27
CA GLU A 44 -16.26 -4.22 -16.11
C GLU A 44 -16.37 -4.97 -14.76
N LYS A 45 -17.11 -6.08 -14.72
CA LYS A 45 -17.16 -6.99 -13.56
C LYS A 45 -15.84 -7.68 -13.26
N THR A 46 -15.03 -7.98 -14.29
CA THR A 46 -13.71 -8.59 -14.10
C THR A 46 -12.72 -7.59 -13.51
N LYS A 47 -12.82 -6.30 -13.88
CA LYS A 47 -12.02 -5.22 -13.30
C LYS A 47 -12.34 -5.00 -11.83
N GLU A 48 -13.63 -5.00 -11.47
CA GLU A 48 -14.07 -4.93 -10.08
C GLU A 48 -13.50 -6.07 -9.23
N TYR A 49 -13.70 -7.32 -9.66
CA TYR A 49 -13.19 -8.50 -8.96
C TYR A 49 -11.66 -8.50 -8.87
N ALA A 50 -10.98 -8.09 -9.93
CA ALA A 50 -9.52 -8.00 -9.94
C ALA A 50 -9.02 -6.93 -8.95
N LEU A 51 -9.65 -5.76 -8.92
CA LEU A 51 -9.21 -4.64 -8.08
C LEU A 51 -9.41 -4.95 -6.59
N THR A 52 -10.56 -5.52 -6.23
CA THR A 52 -10.80 -5.95 -4.83
C THR A 52 -9.84 -7.05 -4.39
N THR A 53 -9.54 -8.00 -5.28
CA THR A 53 -8.55 -9.06 -5.03
C THR A 53 -7.15 -8.48 -4.83
N LEU A 54 -6.76 -7.49 -5.64
CA LEU A 54 -5.48 -6.80 -5.47
C LEU A 54 -5.38 -6.05 -4.14
N VAL A 55 -6.44 -5.36 -3.72
CA VAL A 55 -6.49 -4.66 -2.43
C VAL A 55 -6.25 -5.65 -1.28
N LYS A 56 -6.96 -6.78 -1.28
CA LYS A 56 -6.79 -7.83 -0.26
C LYS A 56 -5.38 -8.41 -0.25
N LYS A 57 -4.82 -8.66 -1.45
CA LYS A 57 -3.44 -9.16 -1.54
C LYS A 57 -2.46 -8.14 -0.98
N ALA A 58 -2.58 -6.87 -1.36
CA ALA A 58 -1.68 -5.83 -0.88
C ALA A 58 -1.78 -5.61 0.65
N HIS A 59 -2.96 -5.81 1.23
CA HIS A 59 -3.13 -5.82 2.69
C HIS A 59 -2.34 -6.96 3.34
N ARG A 60 -2.49 -8.19 2.86
CA ARG A 60 -1.74 -9.35 3.37
C ARG A 60 -0.24 -9.17 3.22
N ASP A 61 0.21 -8.71 2.04
CA ASP A 61 1.62 -8.40 1.79
C ASP A 61 2.15 -7.36 2.81
N TRP A 62 1.31 -6.40 3.22
CA TRP A 62 1.66 -5.41 4.24
C TRP A 62 1.69 -5.98 5.66
N GLU A 63 0.75 -6.87 6.02
CA GLU A 63 0.76 -7.60 7.29
C GLU A 63 2.02 -8.48 7.42
N GLU A 64 2.39 -9.18 6.36
CA GLU A 64 3.62 -9.99 6.29
C GLU A 64 4.88 -9.14 6.45
N ALA A 65 4.94 -7.98 5.80
CA ALA A 65 6.08 -7.07 5.93
C ALA A 65 6.19 -6.45 7.33
N GLN A 66 5.06 -6.18 7.99
CA GLN A 66 5.03 -5.77 9.40
C GLN A 66 5.55 -6.88 10.32
N ALA A 67 5.14 -8.13 10.08
CA ALA A 67 5.66 -9.28 10.83
C ALA A 67 7.18 -9.43 10.63
N LEU A 68 7.67 -9.32 9.40
CA LEU A 68 9.09 -9.33 9.09
C LEU A 68 9.86 -8.25 9.87
N PHE A 69 9.36 -7.01 9.87
CA PHE A 69 9.98 -5.91 10.61
C PHE A 69 10.04 -6.18 12.12
N ASN A 70 8.99 -6.78 12.69
CA ASN A 70 8.94 -7.11 14.12
C ASN A 70 9.84 -8.30 14.50
N GLU A 71 10.08 -9.24 13.58
CA GLU A 71 10.88 -10.45 13.82
C GLU A 71 12.38 -10.27 13.54
N VAL A 72 12.75 -9.35 12.64
CA VAL A 72 14.14 -9.10 12.28
C VAL A 72 14.93 -8.58 13.49
N LYS A 73 15.97 -9.32 13.85
CA LYS A 73 16.95 -8.96 14.90
C LYS A 73 18.32 -8.61 14.33
N ASP A 74 18.54 -8.94 13.07
CA ASP A 74 19.79 -8.67 12.37
C ASP A 74 19.84 -7.20 11.92
N PRO A 75 20.80 -6.40 12.42
CA PRO A 75 20.97 -5.01 11.99
C PRO A 75 21.18 -4.84 10.49
N ASP A 76 21.74 -5.83 9.80
CA ASP A 76 21.97 -5.74 8.35
C ASP A 76 20.69 -6.02 7.53
N MET A 77 19.67 -6.62 8.15
CA MET A 77 18.38 -6.91 7.53
C MET A 77 17.27 -5.94 7.91
N ILE A 78 17.48 -5.08 8.92
CA ILE A 78 16.44 -4.15 9.39
C ILE A 78 16.04 -3.16 8.30
N ASP A 79 17.01 -2.68 7.51
CA ASP A 79 16.76 -1.78 6.39
C ASP A 79 15.86 -2.46 5.35
N HIS A 80 16.16 -3.71 5.01
CA HIS A 80 15.31 -4.49 4.09
C HIS A 80 13.88 -4.61 4.61
N ALA A 81 13.70 -4.88 5.91
CA ALA A 81 12.38 -4.99 6.51
C ALA A 81 11.62 -3.65 6.51
N ILE A 82 12.30 -2.53 6.77
CA ILE A 82 11.73 -1.18 6.67
C ILE A 82 11.27 -0.91 5.22
N TYR A 83 12.14 -1.16 4.24
CA TYR A 83 11.80 -0.97 2.82
C TYR A 83 10.61 -1.82 2.39
N ALA A 84 10.55 -3.09 2.81
CA ALA A 84 9.44 -3.98 2.51
C ALA A 84 8.11 -3.49 3.12
N MET A 85 8.13 -3.05 4.38
CA MET A 85 6.96 -2.53 5.08
C MET A 85 6.44 -1.26 4.41
N GLU A 86 7.33 -0.34 4.04
CA GLU A 86 6.94 0.90 3.36
C GLU A 86 6.41 0.66 1.94
N ALA A 87 7.04 -0.23 1.19
CA ALA A 87 6.64 -0.51 -0.19
C ALA A 87 5.25 -1.16 -0.24
N THR A 88 4.98 -2.08 0.67
CA THR A 88 3.69 -2.79 0.77
C THR A 88 2.58 -1.89 1.29
N GLU A 89 2.84 -1.04 2.29
CA GLU A 89 1.91 -0.02 2.78
C GLU A 89 1.49 0.93 1.64
N ARG A 90 2.47 1.45 0.89
CA ARG A 90 2.22 2.37 -0.23
C ARG A 90 1.36 1.73 -1.29
N ARG A 91 1.64 0.47 -1.64
CA ARG A 91 0.86 -0.30 -2.60
C ARG A 91 -0.59 -0.49 -2.13
N TYR A 92 -0.78 -0.87 -0.88
CA TYR A 92 -2.11 -1.02 -0.29
C TYR A 92 -2.91 0.28 -0.32
N MET A 93 -2.29 1.39 0.12
CA MET A 93 -2.91 2.71 0.14
C MET A 93 -3.27 3.22 -1.25
N PHE A 94 -2.45 2.94 -2.27
CA PHE A 94 -2.76 3.26 -3.65
C PHE A 94 -3.99 2.46 -4.13
N LEU A 95 -3.96 1.14 -3.99
CA LEU A 95 -5.05 0.27 -4.46
C LEU A 95 -6.37 0.57 -3.76
N LEU A 96 -6.34 0.92 -2.46
CA LEU A 96 -7.50 1.40 -1.73
C LEU A 96 -8.08 2.69 -2.32
N LYS A 97 -7.22 3.65 -2.72
CA LYS A 97 -7.67 4.89 -3.36
C LYS A 97 -8.30 4.61 -4.71
N GLU A 98 -7.72 3.70 -5.50
CA GLU A 98 -8.30 3.32 -6.79
C GLU A 98 -9.64 2.60 -6.62
N ALA A 99 -9.75 1.63 -5.69
CA ALA A 99 -11.01 0.96 -5.38
C ALA A 99 -12.10 1.94 -4.92
N LYS A 100 -11.73 2.98 -4.17
CA LYS A 100 -12.62 4.08 -3.77
C LYS A 100 -13.11 4.91 -4.97
N LYS A 101 -12.20 5.26 -5.89
CA LYS A 101 -12.54 6.04 -7.09
C LYS A 101 -13.50 5.28 -8.01
N GLU A 102 -13.23 4.01 -8.22
CA GLU A 102 -14.02 3.12 -9.07
C GLU A 102 -15.33 2.67 -8.38
N LYS A 103 -15.56 3.06 -7.10
CA LYS A 103 -16.71 2.66 -6.28
C LYS A 103 -16.85 1.14 -6.09
N VAL A 104 -15.74 0.43 -6.13
CA VAL A 104 -15.64 -1.04 -6.04
C VAL A 104 -15.32 -1.49 -4.61
N ILE A 105 -15.77 -0.75 -3.60
CA ILE A 105 -15.53 -1.15 -2.21
C ILE A 105 -16.67 -2.10 -1.81
N ASN A 106 -16.36 -3.39 -1.69
CA ASN A 106 -17.31 -4.37 -1.17
C ASN A 106 -17.28 -4.42 0.38
N GLU A 107 -18.29 -5.05 0.99
CA GLU A 107 -18.37 -5.21 2.46
C GLU A 107 -17.08 -5.79 3.06
N GLU A 108 -16.41 -6.70 2.34
CA GLU A 108 -15.19 -7.36 2.79
C GLU A 108 -14.01 -6.39 2.91
N ILE A 109 -13.87 -5.42 2.00
CA ILE A 109 -12.81 -4.39 2.10
C ILE A 109 -13.13 -3.38 3.22
N ASN A 110 -14.41 -3.09 3.45
CA ASN A 110 -14.82 -2.20 4.54
C ASN A 110 -14.43 -2.72 5.92
N GLN A 111 -14.33 -4.04 6.10
CA GLN A 111 -13.85 -4.64 7.35
C GLN A 111 -12.41 -4.25 7.67
N PHE A 112 -11.59 -3.93 6.66
CA PHE A 112 -10.20 -3.50 6.83
C PHE A 112 -10.04 -1.97 6.93
N LEU A 113 -11.13 -1.22 6.87
CA LEU A 113 -11.15 0.24 6.92
C LEU A 113 -11.62 0.83 8.27
N ASN A 114 -12.06 -0.03 9.21
CA ASN A 114 -12.57 0.35 10.53
C ASN A 114 -11.59 0.02 11.66
#